data_AF-A0A4Y7NJD8-F1
#
_entry.id   AF-A0A4Y7NJD8-F1
#
_cell.length_a   1.000
_cell.length_b   1.000
_cell.length_c   1.000
_cell.angle_alpha   90.00
_cell.angle_beta   90.00
_cell.angle_gamma   90.00
#
_symmetry.space_group_name_H-M   'P 1'
#
loop_
_entity.id
_entity.type
_entity.pdbx_description
1 polymer ?
#
loop_
_entity_poly.entity_id
_entity_poly.type
_entity_poly.pdbx_seq_one_letter_code
_entity_poly.pdbx_strand_id
1 'polypeptide(L)'
;MSERTNKRKSKDKNFYLKAAKIARKSAGDLGPDMKGFLCTCQREKDGVREAYNILNEHIDVLYGSEKQEPHVDEKKDLEIEDELSKEVAELKSERAKPIAERRLQSVQTGVKGCIFIRSTVEDPCLVVQEVIGKIEKTKLQATKFLQRLFPVEATCKANIDEIMKVAEQVIGNRMENSKTFSLIVKVRFNGMKREKIIEPLAELVQKKNPNIKVNLDEPEVSLVAEVLKGTCCIGLVTNYAKHAKYNLIELAQKKE
;
A
#
# COMPACT_ATOMS: atom_id res chain seq x y z
N MET A 1 -9.73 61.07 8.41
CA MET A 1 -9.04 60.30 7.35
C MET A 1 -8.60 58.95 7.91
N SER A 2 -9.34 57.87 7.68
CA SER A 2 -8.93 56.53 8.09
C SER A 2 -9.35 55.47 7.07
N GLU A 3 -8.52 55.26 6.06
CA GLU A 3 -8.62 54.12 5.14
C GLU A 3 -7.31 53.33 5.16
N ARG A 4 -7.07 52.55 6.23
CA ARG A 4 -5.90 51.65 6.31
C ARG A 4 -6.18 50.26 6.89
N THR A 5 -7.42 49.79 6.93
CA THR A 5 -7.75 48.53 7.66
C THR A 5 -8.20 47.34 6.83
N ASN A 6 -8.39 47.43 5.50
CA ASN A 6 -9.00 46.32 4.74
C ASN A 6 -8.04 45.41 3.94
N LYS A 7 -6.76 45.79 3.77
CA LYS A 7 -5.78 44.97 3.00
C LYS A 7 -5.14 43.82 3.79
N ARG A 8 -5.13 43.86 5.13
CA ARG A 8 -4.55 42.77 5.97
C ARG A 8 -5.46 41.53 6.01
N LYS A 9 -6.76 41.70 6.25
CA LYS A 9 -7.74 40.58 6.33
C LYS A 9 -7.85 39.76 5.03
N SER A 10 -7.69 40.37 3.85
CA SER A 10 -7.72 39.69 2.55
C SER A 10 -6.46 38.84 2.29
N LYS A 11 -5.28 39.30 2.73
CA LYS A 11 -4.03 38.54 2.62
C LYS A 11 -4.04 37.27 3.48
N ASP A 12 -4.63 37.35 4.67
CA ASP A 12 -4.76 36.20 5.58
C ASP A 12 -5.69 35.12 4.98
N LYS A 13 -6.85 35.50 4.42
CA LYS A 13 -7.76 34.55 3.77
C LYS A 13 -7.10 33.83 2.58
N ASN A 14 -6.33 34.54 1.76
CA ASN A 14 -5.57 33.94 0.66
C ASN A 14 -4.42 33.03 1.14
N PHE A 15 -3.79 33.35 2.27
CA PHE A 15 -2.80 32.48 2.90
C PHE A 15 -3.43 31.18 3.40
N TYR A 16 -4.56 31.24 4.11
CA TYR A 16 -5.29 30.05 4.57
C TYR A 16 -5.81 29.19 3.41
N LEU A 17 -6.32 29.81 2.33
CA LEU A 17 -6.74 29.07 1.14
C LEU A 17 -5.57 28.39 0.43
N LYS A 18 -4.40 29.03 0.34
CA LYS A 18 -3.17 28.42 -0.19
C LYS A 18 -2.68 27.28 0.71
N ALA A 19 -2.65 27.48 2.03
CA ALA A 19 -2.28 26.45 2.99
C ALA A 19 -3.23 25.24 2.92
N ALA A 20 -4.54 25.47 2.85
CA ALA A 20 -5.53 24.41 2.68
C ALA A 20 -5.38 23.67 1.33
N LYS A 21 -5.02 24.39 0.26
CA LYS A 21 -4.76 23.77 -1.05
C LYS A 21 -3.47 22.94 -1.05
N ILE A 22 -2.42 23.39 -0.36
CA ILE A 22 -1.17 22.65 -0.16
C ILE A 22 -1.43 21.41 0.71
N ALA A 23 -2.16 21.55 1.81
CA ALA A 23 -2.53 20.45 2.71
C ALA A 23 -3.38 19.38 2.00
N ARG A 24 -4.34 19.79 1.16
CA ARG A 24 -5.11 18.86 0.31
C ARG A 24 -4.25 18.15 -0.73
N LYS A 25 -3.22 18.82 -1.24
CA LYS A 25 -2.27 18.24 -2.19
C LYS A 25 -1.36 17.21 -1.51
N SER A 26 -0.80 17.55 -0.34
CA SER A 26 0.04 16.64 0.45
C SER A 26 -0.73 15.45 1.03
N ALA A 27 -2.03 15.58 1.30
CA ALA A 27 -2.88 14.46 1.72
C ALA A 27 -3.04 13.37 0.65
N GLY A 28 -2.73 13.69 -0.61
CA GLY A 28 -2.71 12.76 -1.72
C GLY A 28 -1.32 12.25 -2.08
N ASP A 29 -0.26 12.71 -1.41
CA ASP A 29 1.13 12.34 -1.71
C ASP A 29 1.65 11.31 -0.70
N LEU A 30 2.57 10.45 -1.16
CA LEU A 30 3.16 9.39 -0.33
C LEU A 30 4.05 10.01 0.76
N GLY A 31 3.63 9.87 2.01
CA GLY A 31 4.32 10.38 3.19
C GLY A 31 4.78 9.28 4.16
N PRO A 32 5.42 9.66 5.27
CA PRO A 32 5.75 8.74 6.37
C PRO A 32 4.49 8.28 7.11
N ASP A 33 4.62 7.21 7.90
CA ASP A 33 3.61 6.67 8.82
C ASP A 33 2.33 6.18 8.11
N MET A 34 2.47 5.69 6.87
CA MET A 34 1.40 5.06 6.11
C MET A 34 1.62 3.54 6.05
N LYS A 35 0.51 2.79 6.09
CA LYS A 35 0.47 1.36 5.80
C LYS A 35 -0.43 1.08 4.59
N GLY A 36 -0.22 -0.04 3.91
CA GLY A 36 -1.04 -0.43 2.77
C GLY A 36 -0.27 -1.23 1.73
N PHE A 37 -0.39 -0.85 0.46
CA PHE A 37 0.10 -1.65 -0.65
C PHE A 37 0.85 -0.78 -1.66
N LEU A 38 2.08 -1.15 -1.98
CA LEU A 38 2.84 -0.57 -3.07
C LEU A 38 2.64 -1.42 -4.32
N CYS A 39 2.16 -0.81 -5.39
CA CYS A 39 1.92 -1.53 -6.64
C CYS A 39 2.70 -0.92 -7.79
N THR A 40 3.17 -1.77 -8.70
CA THR A 40 3.72 -1.33 -9.99
C THR A 40 2.74 -1.63 -11.11
N CYS A 41 2.49 -0.67 -11.98
CA CYS A 41 1.52 -0.81 -13.08
C CYS A 41 1.96 -0.07 -14.34
N GLN A 42 1.49 -0.54 -15.50
CA GLN A 42 1.83 0.08 -16.79
C GLN A 42 0.95 1.31 -17.08
N ARG A 43 -0.35 1.22 -16.78
CA ARG A 43 -1.35 2.29 -16.91
C ARG A 43 -1.90 2.64 -15.54
N GLU A 44 -1.43 3.73 -14.95
CA GLU A 44 -1.72 4.09 -13.56
C GLU A 44 -3.22 4.18 -13.24
N LYS A 45 -4.03 4.81 -14.11
CA LYS A 45 -5.47 4.95 -13.88
C LYS A 45 -6.18 3.59 -13.80
N ASP A 46 -5.82 2.67 -14.68
CA ASP A 46 -6.43 1.33 -14.74
C ASP A 46 -5.85 0.42 -13.67
N GLY A 47 -4.54 0.55 -13.39
CA GLY A 47 -3.88 -0.14 -12.29
C GLY A 47 -4.45 0.23 -10.93
N VAL A 48 -4.83 1.50 -10.70
CA VAL A 48 -5.55 1.89 -9.48
C VAL A 48 -6.89 1.15 -9.38
N ARG A 49 -7.68 1.12 -10.46
CA ARG A 49 -8.98 0.40 -10.46
C ARG A 49 -8.80 -1.08 -10.18
N GLU A 50 -7.85 -1.74 -10.85
CA GLU A 50 -7.54 -3.15 -10.63
C GLU A 50 -7.07 -3.42 -9.20
N ALA A 51 -6.23 -2.53 -8.64
CA ALA A 51 -5.79 -2.63 -7.26
C ALA A 51 -6.97 -2.52 -6.28
N TYR A 52 -7.90 -1.59 -6.48
CA TYR A 52 -9.09 -1.50 -5.64
C TYR A 52 -9.96 -2.76 -5.73
N ASN A 53 -10.20 -3.27 -6.93
CA ASN A 53 -11.03 -4.46 -7.13
C ASN A 53 -10.44 -5.67 -6.41
N ILE A 54 -9.16 -5.97 -6.66
CA ILE A 54 -8.51 -7.15 -6.07
C ILE A 54 -8.35 -6.99 -4.55
N LEU A 55 -8.00 -5.81 -4.06
CA LEU A 55 -7.84 -5.59 -2.62
C LEU A 55 -9.20 -5.69 -1.91
N ASN A 56 -10.24 -5.01 -2.40
CA ASN A 56 -11.55 -5.07 -1.74
C ASN A 56 -12.10 -6.50 -1.70
N GLU A 57 -12.03 -7.24 -2.81
CA GLU A 57 -12.46 -8.64 -2.86
C GLU A 57 -11.80 -9.49 -1.75
N HIS A 58 -10.49 -9.38 -1.61
CA HIS A 58 -9.74 -10.20 -0.65
C HIS A 58 -9.83 -9.68 0.78
N ILE A 59 -9.92 -8.36 1.00
CA ILE A 59 -10.12 -7.82 2.34
C ILE A 59 -11.55 -8.13 2.81
N ASP A 60 -12.56 -8.16 1.94
CA ASP A 60 -13.93 -8.52 2.32
C ASP A 60 -14.03 -9.98 2.77
N VAL A 61 -13.28 -10.88 2.10
CA VAL A 61 -13.16 -12.29 2.53
C VAL A 61 -12.51 -12.42 3.91
N LEU A 62 -11.47 -11.63 4.19
CA LEU A 62 -10.69 -11.75 5.43
C LEU A 62 -11.30 -11.02 6.64
N TYR A 63 -11.88 -9.84 6.42
CA TYR A 63 -12.32 -8.93 7.48
C TYR A 63 -13.83 -8.61 7.45
N GLY A 64 -14.56 -9.19 6.49
CA GLY A 64 -15.96 -8.90 6.25
C GLY A 64 -16.17 -7.68 5.34
N SER A 65 -17.33 -7.64 4.69
CA SER A 65 -17.72 -6.50 3.86
C SER A 65 -18.05 -5.28 4.71
N GLU A 66 -17.58 -4.10 4.31
CA GLU A 66 -18.12 -2.82 4.85
C GLU A 66 -19.56 -2.55 4.37
N LYS A 67 -20.01 -3.31 3.36
CA LYS A 67 -21.40 -3.33 2.92
C LYS A 67 -22.22 -4.02 4.00
N GLN A 68 -23.16 -3.31 4.60
CA GLN A 68 -24.25 -3.96 5.35
C GLN A 68 -24.97 -4.89 4.38
N GLU A 69 -25.00 -6.19 4.65
CA GLU A 69 -25.94 -7.07 3.94
C GLU A 69 -27.36 -6.56 4.22
N PRO A 70 -28.17 -6.28 3.19
CA PRO A 70 -29.58 -6.04 3.42
C PRO A 70 -30.19 -7.32 4.00
N HIS A 71 -30.85 -7.18 5.14
CA HIS A 71 -31.79 -8.15 5.67
C HIS A 71 -32.73 -8.55 4.51
N VAL A 72 -32.73 -9.82 4.12
CA VAL A 72 -33.64 -10.34 3.10
C VAL A 72 -35.02 -10.45 3.73
N ASP A 73 -35.77 -9.34 3.71
CA ASP A 73 -37.22 -9.39 3.84
C ASP A 73 -37.83 -9.59 2.45
N GLU A 74 -38.67 -10.60 2.33
CA GLU A 74 -39.25 -11.10 1.09
C GLU A 74 -40.01 -10.03 0.28
N LYS A 75 -39.77 -10.05 -1.04
CA LYS A 75 -40.64 -9.56 -2.14
C LYS A 75 -40.92 -8.05 -2.22
N LYS A 76 -40.39 -7.43 -3.28
CA LYS A 76 -41.20 -6.94 -4.43
C LYS A 76 -40.30 -6.47 -5.56
N ASP A 77 -40.73 -6.77 -6.78
CA ASP A 77 -40.16 -6.34 -8.06
C ASP A 77 -40.11 -4.80 -8.17
N LEU A 78 -39.11 -4.19 -7.53
CA LEU A 78 -38.69 -2.80 -7.78
C LEU A 78 -37.28 -2.86 -8.33
N GLU A 79 -37.25 -2.83 -9.66
CA GLU A 79 -36.28 -3.41 -10.56
C GLU A 79 -35.02 -2.53 -10.71
N ILE A 80 -33.86 -3.06 -10.32
CA ILE A 80 -32.50 -2.76 -10.81
C ILE A 80 -31.99 -1.29 -10.70
N GLU A 81 -32.73 -0.28 -11.14
CA GLU A 81 -32.33 1.14 -11.07
C GLU A 81 -32.23 1.65 -9.62
N ASP A 82 -33.12 1.19 -8.73
CA ASP A 82 -33.09 1.54 -7.30
C ASP A 82 -31.91 0.89 -6.57
N GLU A 83 -31.49 -0.30 -6.99
CA GLU A 83 -30.31 -1.00 -6.46
C GLU A 83 -29.02 -0.35 -6.98
N LEU A 84 -28.97 -0.04 -8.28
CA LEU A 84 -27.84 0.66 -8.91
C LEU A 84 -27.65 2.07 -8.33
N SER A 85 -28.75 2.77 -8.03
CA SER A 85 -28.70 4.10 -7.44
C SER A 85 -28.21 4.07 -5.98
N LYS A 86 -28.57 3.03 -5.21
CA LYS A 86 -28.02 2.78 -3.87
C LYS A 86 -26.53 2.48 -3.92
N GLU A 87 -26.06 1.61 -4.81
CA GLU A 87 -24.62 1.34 -5.00
C GLU A 87 -23.85 2.61 -5.37
N VAL A 88 -24.39 3.42 -6.28
CA VAL A 88 -23.78 4.71 -6.67
C VAL A 88 -23.76 5.68 -5.50
N ALA A 89 -24.80 5.71 -4.67
CA ALA A 89 -24.87 6.56 -3.47
C ALA A 89 -23.87 6.11 -2.40
N GLU A 90 -23.70 4.80 -2.19
CA GLU A 90 -22.72 4.23 -1.27
C GLU A 90 -21.29 4.55 -1.71
N LEU A 91 -20.95 4.35 -2.99
CA LEU A 91 -19.65 4.73 -3.56
C LEU A 91 -19.37 6.23 -3.42
N LYS A 92 -20.40 7.07 -3.52
CA LYS A 92 -20.30 8.52 -3.28
C LYS A 92 -20.12 8.83 -1.79
N SER A 93 -20.81 8.12 -0.91
CA SER A 93 -20.71 8.27 0.54
C SER A 93 -19.33 7.87 1.06
N GLU A 94 -18.74 6.81 0.52
CA GLU A 94 -17.41 6.33 0.85
C GLU A 94 -16.33 7.29 0.33
N ARG A 95 -16.57 7.90 -0.84
CA ARG A 95 -15.78 9.04 -1.33
C ARG A 95 -16.03 10.34 -0.56
N ALA A 96 -17.09 10.43 0.24
CA ALA A 96 -17.38 11.58 1.11
C ALA A 96 -16.79 11.40 2.52
N LYS A 97 -16.52 10.16 2.96
CA LYS A 97 -15.82 9.88 4.22
C LYS A 97 -14.50 10.66 4.27
N PRO A 98 -14.12 11.19 5.46
CA PRO A 98 -12.81 11.77 5.70
C PRO A 98 -11.72 10.83 5.20
N ILE A 99 -10.67 11.41 4.60
CA ILE A 99 -9.56 10.66 4.02
C ILE A 99 -9.02 9.61 5.00
N ALA A 100 -8.95 9.94 6.28
CA ALA A 100 -8.47 9.07 7.35
C ALA A 100 -9.32 7.80 7.56
N GLU A 101 -10.63 7.86 7.30
CA GLU A 101 -11.61 6.80 7.58
C GLU A 101 -11.85 5.86 6.39
N ARG A 102 -11.25 6.15 5.23
CA ARG A 102 -11.38 5.27 4.06
C ARG A 102 -10.50 4.04 4.22
N ARG A 103 -11.11 2.86 4.04
CA ARG A 103 -10.45 1.56 4.09
C ARG A 103 -9.32 1.40 3.08
N LEU A 104 -9.51 1.93 1.87
CA LEU A 104 -8.49 2.03 0.83
C LEU A 104 -8.46 3.42 0.21
N GLN A 105 -7.26 3.98 0.09
CA GLN A 105 -7.04 5.29 -0.53
C GLN A 105 -5.84 5.26 -1.48
N SER A 106 -6.05 5.60 -2.74
CA SER A 106 -4.95 5.86 -3.67
C SER A 106 -4.17 7.10 -3.28
N VAL A 107 -2.85 6.95 -3.24
CA VAL A 107 -1.86 7.97 -2.91
C VAL A 107 -0.83 8.02 -4.04
N GLN A 108 -0.47 9.23 -4.45
CA GLN A 108 0.52 9.48 -5.49
C GLN A 108 1.93 9.32 -4.92
N THR A 109 2.71 8.41 -5.49
CA THR A 109 4.14 8.26 -5.17
C THR A 109 5.00 9.33 -5.85
N GLY A 110 4.45 9.97 -6.90
CA GLY A 110 5.17 10.85 -7.80
C GLY A 110 6.20 10.14 -8.69
N VAL A 111 6.25 8.80 -8.68
CA VAL A 111 7.11 7.97 -9.51
C VAL A 111 6.25 7.27 -10.56
N LYS A 112 6.56 7.48 -11.84
CA LYS A 112 5.76 6.91 -12.94
C LYS A 112 5.71 5.38 -12.85
N GLY A 113 4.51 4.83 -12.96
CA GLY A 113 4.23 3.40 -12.89
C GLY A 113 4.29 2.80 -11.49
N CYS A 114 4.41 3.62 -10.45
CA CYS A 114 4.34 3.19 -9.04
C CYS A 114 3.16 3.89 -8.38
N ILE A 115 2.19 3.12 -7.88
CA ILE A 115 1.02 3.63 -7.16
C ILE A 115 1.06 3.08 -5.73
N PHE A 116 0.57 3.85 -4.77
CA PHE A 116 0.43 3.40 -3.40
C PHE A 116 -1.03 3.42 -3.01
N ILE A 117 -1.53 2.33 -2.44
CA ILE A 117 -2.88 2.25 -1.87
C ILE A 117 -2.71 2.21 -0.36
N ARG A 118 -2.96 3.34 0.30
CA ARG A 118 -3.02 3.43 1.76
C ARG A 118 -4.19 2.59 2.24
N SER A 119 -3.99 1.82 3.29
CA SER A 119 -5.02 1.00 3.91
C SER A 119 -5.11 1.23 5.40
N THR A 120 -6.31 1.09 5.97
CA THR A 120 -6.52 1.03 7.42
C THR A 120 -6.54 -0.40 7.97
N VAL A 121 -6.51 -1.41 7.09
CA VAL A 121 -6.51 -2.84 7.43
C VAL A 121 -5.38 -3.19 8.39
N GLU A 122 -5.66 -4.06 9.36
CA GLU A 122 -4.72 -4.44 10.41
C GLU A 122 -3.44 -5.05 9.85
N ASP A 123 -3.54 -6.10 9.04
CA ASP A 123 -2.39 -6.76 8.41
C ASP A 123 -2.45 -6.74 6.87
N PRO A 124 -1.72 -5.84 6.20
CA PRO A 124 -1.58 -5.85 4.74
C PRO A 124 -0.91 -7.12 4.19
N CYS A 125 -0.04 -7.78 4.96
CA CYS A 125 0.69 -8.97 4.50
C CYS A 125 -0.27 -10.13 4.26
N LEU A 126 -1.22 -10.36 5.17
CA LEU A 126 -2.25 -11.40 5.04
C LEU A 126 -3.10 -11.22 3.78
N VAL A 127 -3.50 -9.98 3.49
CA VAL A 127 -4.29 -9.66 2.29
C VAL A 127 -3.52 -10.03 1.02
N VAL A 128 -2.25 -9.65 0.93
CA VAL A 128 -1.45 -9.99 -0.25
C VAL A 128 -1.17 -11.49 -0.33
N GLN A 129 -0.95 -12.16 0.79
CA GLN A 129 -0.79 -13.63 0.82
C GLN A 129 -2.03 -14.34 0.29
N GLU A 130 -3.24 -13.88 0.64
CA GLU A 130 -4.48 -14.46 0.12
C GLU A 130 -4.65 -14.21 -1.38
N VAL A 131 -4.31 -13.00 -1.86
CA VAL A 131 -4.30 -12.67 -3.29
C VAL A 131 -3.34 -13.60 -4.05
N ILE A 132 -2.11 -13.73 -3.57
CA ILE A 132 -1.07 -14.56 -4.18
C ILE A 132 -1.48 -16.03 -4.15
N GLY A 133 -2.00 -16.53 -3.02
CA GLY A 133 -2.46 -17.90 -2.86
C GLY A 133 -3.63 -18.25 -3.78
N LYS A 134 -4.58 -17.32 -3.99
CA LYS A 134 -5.68 -17.52 -4.95
C LYS A 134 -5.17 -17.61 -6.39
N ILE A 135 -4.27 -16.71 -6.80
CA ILE A 135 -3.68 -16.75 -8.14
C ILE A 135 -2.86 -18.04 -8.33
N GLU A 136 -2.12 -18.45 -7.31
CA GLU A 136 -1.33 -19.68 -7.36
C GLU A 136 -2.19 -20.93 -7.51
N LYS A 137 -3.35 -20.99 -6.82
CA LYS A 137 -4.29 -22.12 -6.91
C LYS A 137 -5.09 -22.13 -8.22
N THR A 138 -5.60 -20.98 -8.63
CA THR A 138 -6.50 -20.88 -9.80
C THR A 138 -5.75 -20.81 -11.13
N LYS A 139 -4.50 -20.33 -11.11
CA LYS A 139 -3.70 -19.98 -12.30
C LYS A 139 -4.41 -19.01 -13.25
N LEU A 140 -5.40 -18.28 -12.76
CA LEU A 140 -6.11 -17.29 -13.53
C LEU A 140 -5.43 -15.92 -13.37
N GLN A 141 -5.27 -15.24 -14.49
CA GLN A 141 -4.72 -13.89 -14.49
C GLN A 141 -5.74 -12.93 -13.88
N ALA A 142 -5.48 -12.48 -12.65
CA ALA A 142 -6.38 -11.59 -11.91
C ALA A 142 -6.35 -10.13 -12.40
N THR A 143 -5.27 -9.69 -13.05
CA THR A 143 -5.05 -8.28 -13.42
C THR A 143 -4.37 -8.15 -14.78
N LYS A 144 -4.58 -7.04 -15.49
CA LYS A 144 -3.95 -6.78 -16.79
C LYS A 144 -2.89 -5.70 -16.74
N PHE A 145 -3.09 -4.66 -15.92
CA PHE A 145 -2.21 -3.51 -15.83
C PHE A 145 -1.42 -3.46 -14.53
N LEU A 146 -1.97 -4.00 -13.44
CA LEU A 146 -1.30 -4.18 -12.16
C LEU A 146 -0.30 -5.33 -12.26
N GLN A 147 0.98 -5.02 -12.24
CA GLN A 147 2.03 -6.02 -12.39
C GLN A 147 2.42 -6.61 -11.05
N ARG A 148 2.81 -5.77 -10.09
CA ARG A 148 3.25 -6.24 -8.76
C ARG A 148 2.40 -5.64 -7.67
N LEU A 149 2.15 -6.44 -6.63
CA LEU A 149 1.45 -6.04 -5.43
C LEU A 149 2.32 -6.38 -4.21
N PHE A 150 2.84 -5.36 -3.53
CA PHE A 150 3.74 -5.53 -2.40
C PHE A 150 3.07 -4.98 -1.12
N PRO A 151 3.00 -5.77 -0.02
CA PRO A 151 2.47 -5.29 1.24
C PRO A 151 3.48 -4.34 1.90
N VAL A 152 3.00 -3.18 2.35
CA VAL A 152 3.79 -2.18 3.06
C VAL A 152 3.21 -2.05 4.46
N GLU A 153 3.99 -2.46 5.45
CA GLU A 153 3.60 -2.37 6.85
C GLU A 153 3.75 -0.95 7.38
N ALA A 154 4.82 -0.26 6.97
CA ALA A 154 5.06 1.12 7.35
C ALA A 154 5.89 1.86 6.30
N THR A 155 5.66 3.17 6.22
CA THR A 155 6.47 4.10 5.44
C THR A 155 7.22 5.06 6.35
N CYS A 156 8.39 5.49 5.92
CA CYS A 156 9.20 6.48 6.64
C CYS A 156 9.88 7.43 5.67
N LYS A 157 10.50 8.49 6.20
CA LYS A 157 11.36 9.35 5.38
C LYS A 157 12.57 8.55 4.90
N ALA A 158 13.06 8.89 3.72
CA ALA A 158 14.25 8.29 3.11
C ALA A 158 15.55 8.75 3.81
N ASN A 159 15.70 8.37 5.08
CA ASN A 159 16.88 8.56 5.93
C ASN A 159 17.21 7.23 6.61
N ILE A 160 18.50 6.92 6.75
CA ILE A 160 18.98 5.65 7.33
C ILE A 160 18.43 5.47 8.76
N ASP A 161 18.49 6.49 9.61
CA ASP A 161 18.03 6.39 11.01
C ASP A 161 16.54 6.05 11.11
N GLU A 162 15.72 6.68 10.27
CA GLU A 162 14.27 6.46 10.20
C GLU A 162 13.94 5.08 9.61
N ILE A 163 14.66 4.68 8.56
CA ILE A 163 14.53 3.35 7.94
C ILE A 163 14.84 2.26 8.97
N MET A 164 15.90 2.43 9.75
CA MET A 164 16.32 1.46 10.77
C MET A 164 15.28 1.35 11.89
N LYS A 165 14.78 2.48 12.38
CA LYS A 165 13.74 2.53 13.40
C LYS A 165 12.47 1.81 12.95
N VAL A 166 11.99 2.10 11.74
CA VAL A 166 10.77 1.48 11.21
C VAL A 166 11.00 0.02 10.84
N ALA A 167 12.16 -0.33 10.29
CA ALA A 167 12.51 -1.72 10.04
C ALA A 167 12.53 -2.55 11.34
N GLU A 168 13.02 -2.00 12.44
CA GLU A 168 13.00 -2.67 13.73
C GLU A 168 11.58 -2.99 14.19
N GLN A 169 10.64 -2.06 13.98
CA GLN A 169 9.22 -2.26 14.29
C GLN A 169 8.56 -3.31 13.38
N VAL A 170 8.85 -3.27 12.08
CA VAL A 170 8.30 -4.20 11.08
C VAL A 170 8.83 -5.62 11.28
N ILE A 171 10.12 -5.78 11.58
CA ILE A 171 10.72 -7.09 11.87
C ILE A 171 10.00 -7.72 13.07
N GLY A 172 9.86 -6.95 14.16
CA GLY A 172 9.17 -7.37 15.39
C GLY A 172 9.46 -8.84 15.73
N ASN A 173 8.38 -9.61 15.89
CA ASN A 173 8.44 -11.06 16.08
C ASN A 173 8.10 -11.85 14.80
N ARG A 174 7.89 -11.15 13.66
CA ARG A 174 7.40 -11.74 12.40
C ARG A 174 8.42 -12.67 11.74
N MET A 175 9.69 -12.56 12.12
CA MET A 175 10.80 -13.36 11.58
C MET A 175 11.29 -14.46 12.54
N GLU A 176 10.75 -14.57 13.76
CA GLU A 176 11.25 -15.48 14.80
C GLU A 176 11.23 -16.96 14.38
N ASN A 177 10.23 -17.35 13.58
CA ASN A 177 10.05 -18.72 13.13
C ASN A 177 10.72 -19.03 11.79
N SER A 178 11.34 -18.04 11.14
CA SER A 178 11.98 -18.20 9.84
C SER A 178 13.44 -18.62 9.98
N LYS A 179 13.87 -19.58 9.17
CA LYS A 179 15.26 -20.08 9.14
C LYS A 179 16.15 -19.29 8.20
N THR A 180 15.57 -18.74 7.13
CA THR A 180 16.33 -18.03 6.10
C THR A 180 15.70 -16.70 5.71
N PHE A 181 16.53 -15.70 5.42
CA PHE A 181 16.08 -14.39 4.95
C PHE A 181 16.89 -13.81 3.80
N SER A 182 16.28 -12.86 3.09
CA SER A 182 16.97 -11.96 2.16
C SER A 182 16.55 -10.50 2.36
N LEU A 183 17.35 -9.59 1.83
CA LEU A 183 17.05 -8.15 1.78
C LEU A 183 16.84 -7.71 0.34
N ILE A 184 15.72 -7.07 0.06
CA ILE A 184 15.36 -6.57 -1.28
C ILE A 184 15.27 -5.05 -1.20
N VAL A 185 16.35 -4.38 -1.57
CA VAL A 185 16.41 -2.91 -1.55
C VAL A 185 16.32 -2.33 -2.95
N LYS A 186 15.33 -1.45 -3.16
CA LYS A 186 15.14 -0.71 -4.42
C LYS A 186 15.16 0.78 -4.12
N VAL A 187 15.88 1.55 -4.95
CA VAL A 187 15.94 3.01 -4.82
C VAL A 187 15.52 3.63 -6.15
N ARG A 188 14.49 4.48 -6.13
CA ARG A 188 13.97 5.20 -7.30
C ARG A 188 13.91 6.69 -7.04
N PHE A 189 14.45 7.47 -7.97
CA PHE A 189 14.42 8.93 -7.92
C PHE A 189 14.98 9.49 -6.59
N ASN A 190 16.01 8.86 -6.05
CA ASN A 190 16.71 9.26 -4.83
C ASN A 190 18.21 8.91 -4.97
N GLY A 191 19.10 9.68 -4.33
CA GLY A 191 20.56 9.52 -4.39
C GLY A 191 21.17 8.53 -3.39
N MET A 192 20.37 7.90 -2.52
CA MET A 192 20.86 6.90 -1.58
C MET A 192 21.43 5.67 -2.30
N LYS A 193 22.56 5.19 -1.81
CA LYS A 193 23.16 3.94 -2.27
C LYS A 193 22.48 2.76 -1.58
N ARG A 194 22.18 1.70 -2.33
CA ARG A 194 21.48 0.52 -1.80
C ARG A 194 22.30 -0.16 -0.72
N GLU A 195 23.61 -0.20 -0.90
CA GLU A 195 24.58 -0.85 -0.02
C GLU A 195 24.54 -0.23 1.39
N LYS A 196 24.38 1.10 1.47
CA LYS A 196 24.21 1.83 2.74
C LYS A 196 22.92 1.53 3.49
N ILE A 197 21.93 0.92 2.83
CA ILE A 197 20.67 0.49 3.44
C ILE A 197 20.76 -1.00 3.79
N ILE A 198 21.36 -1.80 2.91
CA ILE A 198 21.52 -3.26 3.07
C ILE A 198 22.37 -3.59 4.30
N GLU A 199 23.55 -2.97 4.45
CA GLU A 199 24.49 -3.28 5.54
C GLU A 199 23.82 -3.11 6.93
N PRO A 200 23.25 -1.94 7.28
CA PRO A 200 22.59 -1.78 8.59
C PRO A 200 21.38 -2.70 8.78
N LEU A 201 20.56 -2.90 7.74
CA LEU A 201 19.39 -3.79 7.85
C LEU A 201 19.80 -5.24 8.08
N ALA A 202 20.90 -5.71 7.48
CA ALA A 202 21.40 -7.06 7.67
C ALA A 202 21.87 -7.29 9.11
N GLU A 203 22.57 -6.31 9.69
CA GLU A 203 22.99 -6.32 11.09
C GLU A 203 21.77 -6.32 12.03
N LEU A 204 20.76 -5.50 11.74
CA LEU A 204 19.52 -5.42 12.53
C LEU A 204 18.78 -6.76 12.56
N VAL A 205 18.61 -7.40 11.40
CA VAL A 205 17.93 -8.70 11.30
C VAL A 205 18.70 -9.78 12.06
N GLN A 206 20.03 -9.85 11.90
CA GLN A 206 20.86 -10.82 12.61
C GLN A 206 20.86 -10.59 14.14
N LYS A 207 20.85 -9.32 14.58
CA LYS A 207 20.76 -8.98 16.00
C LYS A 207 19.44 -9.42 16.62
N LYS A 208 18.32 -9.26 15.90
CA LYS A 208 16.98 -9.65 16.38
C LYS A 208 16.74 -11.15 16.29
N ASN A 209 17.28 -11.82 15.26
CA ASN A 209 17.09 -13.24 15.01
C ASN A 209 18.45 -13.94 14.83
N PRO A 210 19.20 -14.25 15.90
CA PRO A 210 20.57 -14.76 15.79
C PRO A 210 20.72 -16.08 15.01
N ASN A 211 19.65 -16.87 14.93
CA ASN A 211 19.66 -18.17 14.26
C ASN A 211 19.28 -18.09 12.76
N ILE A 212 18.87 -16.91 12.27
CA ILE A 212 18.42 -16.76 10.88
C ILE A 212 19.63 -16.67 9.93
N LYS A 213 19.58 -17.41 8.82
CA LYS A 213 20.65 -17.43 7.82
C LYS A 213 20.30 -16.59 6.60
N VAL A 214 21.28 -15.93 6.01
CA VAL A 214 21.09 -15.23 4.73
C VAL A 214 20.96 -16.26 3.60
N ASN A 215 19.89 -16.17 2.81
CA ASN A 215 19.72 -16.92 1.56
C ASN A 215 19.20 -15.95 0.49
N LEU A 216 19.98 -15.73 -0.58
CA LEU A 216 19.62 -14.77 -1.63
C LEU A 216 18.78 -15.38 -2.75
N ASP A 217 18.71 -16.71 -2.82
CA ASP A 217 18.04 -17.44 -3.90
C ASP A 217 16.61 -17.82 -3.49
N GLU A 218 16.47 -18.59 -2.40
CA GLU A 218 15.19 -19.08 -1.91
C GLU A 218 15.00 -18.85 -0.39
N PRO A 219 14.89 -17.58 0.04
CA PRO A 219 14.58 -17.25 1.43
C PRO A 219 13.13 -17.59 1.80
N GLU A 220 12.91 -18.02 3.05
CA GLU A 220 11.56 -18.18 3.63
C GLU A 220 10.87 -16.82 3.77
N VAL A 221 11.60 -15.81 4.27
CA VAL A 221 11.11 -14.44 4.46
C VAL A 221 12.06 -13.44 3.80
N SER A 222 11.55 -12.35 3.24
CA SER A 222 12.38 -11.27 2.71
C SER A 222 11.87 -9.93 3.22
N LEU A 223 12.80 -9.13 3.75
CA LEU A 223 12.53 -7.75 4.10
C LEU A 223 12.77 -6.89 2.86
N VAL A 224 11.73 -6.20 2.42
CA VAL A 224 11.79 -5.34 1.24
C VAL A 224 11.75 -3.89 1.71
N ALA A 225 12.71 -3.11 1.23
CA ALA A 225 12.77 -1.67 1.43
C ALA A 225 12.81 -0.98 0.06
N GLU A 226 11.72 -0.31 -0.33
CA GLU A 226 11.62 0.41 -1.59
C GLU A 226 11.54 1.92 -1.36
N VAL A 227 12.59 2.63 -1.75
CA VAL A 227 12.71 4.08 -1.66
C VAL A 227 12.15 4.72 -2.93
N LEU A 228 11.16 5.59 -2.76
CA LEU A 228 10.50 6.36 -3.80
C LEU A 228 10.63 7.84 -3.47
N LYS A 229 11.48 8.56 -4.18
CA LYS A 229 11.80 9.97 -3.88
C LYS A 229 12.20 10.16 -2.41
N GLY A 230 11.41 10.86 -1.62
CA GLY A 230 11.70 11.19 -0.22
C GLY A 230 11.17 10.17 0.80
N THR A 231 10.52 9.09 0.36
CA THR A 231 9.84 8.14 1.24
C THR A 231 10.35 6.72 1.01
N CYS A 232 10.51 5.94 2.08
CA CYS A 232 10.84 4.52 2.03
C CYS A 232 9.62 3.71 2.47
N CYS A 233 9.25 2.71 1.67
CA CYS A 233 8.22 1.72 1.98
C CYS A 233 8.91 0.45 2.48
N ILE A 234 8.53 -0.01 3.66
CA ILE A 234 9.11 -1.20 4.29
C ILE A 234 8.00 -2.23 4.54
N GLY A 235 8.28 -3.49 4.24
CA GLY A 235 7.37 -4.59 4.51
C GLY A 235 8.06 -5.94 4.42
N LEU A 236 7.40 -6.96 4.97
CA LEU A 236 7.84 -8.34 4.93
C LEU A 236 7.02 -9.15 3.93
N VAL A 237 7.69 -10.04 3.23
CA VAL A 237 7.09 -10.96 2.27
C VAL A 237 7.67 -12.35 2.44
N THR A 238 6.89 -13.37 2.14
CA THR A 238 7.31 -14.78 2.24
C THR A 238 7.51 -15.37 0.85
N ASN A 239 8.48 -16.27 0.73
CA ASN A 239 8.74 -17.02 -0.51
C ASN A 239 8.85 -16.12 -1.77
N TYR A 240 9.53 -14.98 -1.67
CA TYR A 240 9.53 -13.92 -2.70
C TYR A 240 9.86 -14.43 -4.11
N ALA A 241 10.89 -15.26 -4.25
CA ALA A 241 11.28 -15.85 -5.54
C ALA A 241 10.23 -16.82 -6.07
N LYS A 242 9.66 -17.68 -5.19
CA LYS A 242 8.64 -18.66 -5.58
C LYS A 242 7.36 -17.98 -6.06
N HIS A 243 6.93 -16.91 -5.40
CA HIS A 243 5.78 -16.09 -5.77
C HIS A 243 6.05 -15.09 -6.91
N ALA A 244 6.97 -15.42 -7.84
CA ALA A 244 7.32 -14.60 -9.00
C ALA A 244 7.63 -13.13 -8.64
N LYS A 245 8.34 -12.90 -7.53
CA LYS A 245 8.68 -11.55 -7.03
C LYS A 245 7.43 -10.68 -6.79
N TYR A 246 6.33 -11.32 -6.43
CA TYR A 246 5.00 -10.73 -6.25
C TYR A 246 4.45 -10.06 -7.52
N ASN A 247 4.89 -10.53 -8.70
CA ASN A 247 4.30 -10.15 -9.98
C ASN A 247 3.07 -11.03 -10.25
N LEU A 248 1.88 -10.44 -10.18
CA LEU A 248 0.60 -11.12 -10.33
C LEU A 248 0.41 -11.73 -11.73
N ILE A 249 0.95 -11.06 -12.75
CA ILE A 249 0.84 -11.52 -14.15
C ILE A 249 1.79 -12.70 -14.37
N GLU A 250 3.05 -12.58 -13.94
CA GLU A 250 4.03 -13.67 -14.07
C GLU A 250 3.63 -14.88 -13.21
N LEU A 251 3.07 -14.65 -12.02
CA LEU A 251 2.60 -15.72 -11.13
C LEU A 251 1.50 -16.56 -11.77
N ALA A 252 0.53 -15.92 -12.44
CA ALA A 252 -0.54 -16.63 -13.14
C ALA A 252 -0.02 -17.43 -14.35
N GLN A 253 1.07 -17.00 -14.97
CA GLN A 253 1.67 -17.65 -16.14
C GLN A 253 2.70 -18.73 -15.78
N LYS A 254 3.11 -18.80 -14.52
CA LYS A 254 4.10 -19.78 -14.05
C LYS A 254 3.51 -21.18 -14.17
N LYS A 255 4.03 -21.95 -15.14
CA LYS A 255 3.79 -23.38 -15.26
C LYS A 255 4.54 -24.10 -14.14
N GLU A 256 3.92 -25.13 -13.56
CA GLU A 256 4.57 -26.03 -12.61
C GLU A 256 5.79 -26.73 -13.24
#